data_AF-A0A8T0CYJ8-F1
#
_entry.id   AF-A0A8T0CYJ8-F1
#
_cell.length_a   1.000
_cell.length_b   1.000
_cell.length_c   1.000
_cell.angle_alpha   90.00
_cell.angle_beta   90.00
_cell.angle_gamma   90.00
#
_symmetry.space_group_name_H-M   'P 1'
#
loop_
_entity.id
_entity.type
_entity.pdbx_description
1 polymer ?
#
loop_
_entity_poly.entity_id
_entity_poly.type
_entity_poly.pdbx_seq_one_letter_code
_entity_poly.pdbx_strand_id
1 'polypeptide(L)'
;MTLFARVVARLASLVAQYMQTESGPLRSQKLGEARALAAAYGRWADMLSDQAMLDQLHWSEASERYADYGLHTDAVRLQMPERTGRQPNSASEEELKPVRVTDKPPKLQLVTSSLGYVSLFPLLLRSIPPNSPRLPQMLADLAKQELWSDHGIRSLSIASPLYRKSNTQDDPPYWRGAIWLNMNYLAVRSLRHYASHPRTPSDVSSEANILAMRLAQNLARTVLGELERTGFLWEQYDDITGRGQRAHPFSGWTALISLLMAE
;
A
#
# COMPACT_ATOMS: atom_id res chain seq x y z
N MET A 1 2.68 10.05 16.57
CA MET A 1 2.86 10.48 15.16
C MET A 1 3.09 11.98 14.98
N THR A 2 2.26 12.88 15.53
CA THR A 2 2.39 14.35 15.32
C THR A 2 3.75 14.92 15.75
N LEU A 3 4.35 14.40 16.82
CA LEU A 3 5.68 14.81 17.28
C LEU A 3 6.78 14.39 16.30
N PHE A 4 6.73 13.17 15.79
CA PHE A 4 7.68 12.68 14.78
C PHE A 4 7.61 13.50 13.49
N ALA A 5 6.39 13.75 12.97
CA ALA A 5 6.20 14.57 11.77
C ALA A 5 6.79 15.98 11.92
N ARG A 6 6.64 16.59 13.10
CA ARG A 6 7.26 17.89 13.41
C ARG A 6 8.79 17.83 13.42
N VAL A 7 9.39 16.76 13.96
CA VAL A 7 10.85 16.56 13.94
C VAL A 7 11.35 16.45 12.50
N VAL A 8 10.70 15.63 11.67
CA VAL A 8 11.06 15.46 10.25
C VAL A 8 10.95 16.79 9.50
N ALA A 9 9.84 17.51 9.66
CA ALA A 9 9.64 18.80 9.00
C ALA A 9 10.68 19.85 9.40
N ARG A 10 11.00 19.93 10.70
CA ARG A 10 12.04 20.85 11.20
C ARG A 10 13.43 20.45 10.70
N LEU A 11 13.74 19.17 10.65
CA LEU A 11 15.02 18.69 10.13
C LEU A 11 15.18 19.03 8.65
N ALA A 12 14.15 18.78 7.83
CA ALA A 12 14.15 19.14 6.41
C ALA A 12 14.33 20.65 6.18
N SER A 13 13.60 21.47 6.94
CA SER A 13 13.73 22.93 6.89
C SER A 13 15.14 23.40 7.29
N LEU A 14 15.71 22.81 8.34
CA LEU A 14 17.03 23.19 8.83
C LEU A 14 18.15 22.78 7.85
N VAL A 15 18.04 21.62 7.20
CA VAL A 15 18.99 21.20 6.15
C VAL A 15 18.97 22.20 4.99
N ALA A 16 17.79 22.61 4.52
CA ALA A 16 17.66 23.61 3.46
C ALA A 16 18.29 24.96 3.86
N GLN A 17 18.06 25.42 5.10
CA GLN A 17 18.63 26.65 5.62
C GLN A 17 20.14 26.57 5.85
N TYR A 18 20.67 25.40 6.21
CA TYR A 18 22.11 25.19 6.39
C TYR A 18 22.86 25.25 5.06
N MET A 19 22.30 24.66 3.99
CA MET A 19 22.86 24.74 2.63
C MET A 19 23.00 26.17 2.11
N GLN A 20 22.21 27.12 2.63
CA GLN A 20 22.22 28.54 2.23
C GLN A 20 23.11 29.43 3.12
N THR A 21 23.77 28.89 4.15
CA THR A 21 24.55 29.71 5.11
C THR A 21 26.05 29.62 4.83
N GLU A 22 26.67 30.70 4.35
CA GLU A 22 28.02 30.67 3.79
C GLU A 22 29.14 30.42 4.83
N SER A 23 29.06 30.93 6.06
CA SER A 23 29.99 30.59 7.18
C SER A 23 29.65 31.33 8.49
N GLY A 24 30.40 31.09 9.57
CA GLY A 24 30.34 31.87 10.82
C GLY A 24 29.55 31.24 11.98
N PRO A 25 29.37 31.98 13.10
CA PRO A 25 28.76 31.47 14.34
C PRO A 25 27.33 30.92 14.14
N LEU A 26 26.56 31.56 13.25
CA LEU A 26 25.22 31.12 12.84
C LEU A 26 25.22 29.73 12.20
N ARG A 27 26.27 29.39 11.44
CA ARG A 27 26.44 28.06 10.84
C ARG A 27 26.73 26.99 11.89
N SER A 28 27.58 27.31 12.88
CA SER A 28 27.87 26.42 14.01
C SER A 28 26.63 26.16 14.88
N GLN A 29 25.82 27.19 15.14
CA GLN A 29 24.56 27.04 15.86
C GLN A 29 23.58 26.12 15.11
N LYS A 30 23.35 26.38 13.81
CA LYS A 30 22.50 25.52 12.96
C LYS A 30 22.97 24.07 12.92
N LEU A 31 24.29 23.84 12.94
CA LEU A 31 24.86 22.49 13.01
C LEU A 31 24.54 21.80 14.34
N GLY A 32 24.58 22.53 15.46
CA GLY A 32 24.17 22.02 16.77
C GLY A 32 22.68 21.63 16.81
N GLU A 33 21.81 22.48 16.27
CA GLU A 33 20.38 22.20 16.14
C GLU A 33 20.11 20.99 15.23
N ALA A 34 20.85 20.85 14.13
CA ALA A 34 20.72 19.73 13.20
C ALA A 34 21.10 18.41 13.87
N ARG A 35 22.17 18.40 14.66
CA ARG A 35 22.57 17.21 15.45
C ARG A 35 21.50 16.82 16.46
N ALA A 36 20.90 17.78 17.15
CA ALA A 36 19.83 17.51 18.11
C ALA A 36 18.58 16.92 17.44
N LEU A 37 18.17 17.48 16.29
CA LEU A 37 17.05 16.96 15.50
C LEU A 37 17.36 15.58 14.90
N ALA A 38 18.58 15.35 14.41
CA ALA A 38 19.01 14.05 13.91
C ALA A 38 18.98 12.98 15.02
N ALA A 39 19.43 13.32 16.24
CA ALA A 39 19.34 12.41 17.39
C ALA A 39 17.87 12.12 17.77
N ALA A 40 16.98 13.12 17.69
CA ALA A 40 15.55 12.92 17.91
C ALA A 40 14.91 12.04 16.84
N TYR A 41 15.26 12.24 15.56
CA TYR A 41 14.83 11.38 14.46
C TYR A 41 15.32 9.95 14.66
N GLY A 42 16.60 9.76 15.02
CA GLY A 42 17.19 8.44 15.28
C GLY A 42 16.39 7.64 16.31
N ARG A 43 16.06 8.23 17.46
CA ARG A 43 15.23 7.56 18.47
C ARG A 43 13.86 7.12 17.96
N TRP A 44 13.21 7.95 17.15
CA TRP A 44 11.94 7.58 16.53
C TRP A 44 12.11 6.49 15.48
N ALA A 45 13.16 6.56 14.67
CA ALA A 45 13.47 5.55 13.67
C ALA A 45 13.76 4.20 14.32
N ASP A 46 14.54 4.16 15.40
CA ASP A 46 14.84 2.95 16.17
C ASP A 46 13.56 2.32 16.74
N MET A 47 12.70 3.14 17.36
CA MET A 47 11.42 2.69 17.91
C MET A 47 10.46 2.16 16.82
N LEU A 48 10.34 2.86 15.70
CA LEU A 48 9.40 2.49 14.63
C LEU A 48 9.92 1.35 13.74
N SER A 49 11.22 1.07 13.78
CA SER A 49 11.85 -0.05 13.07
C SER A 49 12.03 -1.28 13.98
N ASP A 50 11.56 -1.23 15.22
CA ASP A 50 11.57 -2.37 16.13
C ASP A 50 10.59 -3.45 15.62
N GLN A 51 11.17 -4.53 15.11
CA GLN A 51 10.44 -5.67 14.57
C GLN A 51 9.55 -6.35 15.62
N ALA A 52 9.99 -6.46 16.87
CA ALA A 52 9.21 -7.10 17.93
C ALA A 52 7.98 -6.26 18.26
N MET A 53 8.12 -4.93 18.26
CA MET A 53 6.99 -4.01 18.43
C MET A 53 6.02 -4.08 17.27
N LEU A 54 6.52 -4.14 16.03
CA LEU A 54 5.67 -4.31 14.83
C LEU A 54 4.88 -5.62 14.89
N ASP A 55 5.53 -6.73 15.26
CA ASP A 55 4.88 -8.03 15.40
C ASP A 55 3.82 -8.03 16.50
N GLN A 56 4.15 -7.50 17.67
CA GLN A 56 3.22 -7.41 18.80
C GLN A 56 1.93 -6.64 18.43
N LEU A 57 2.05 -5.57 17.63
CA LEU A 57 0.94 -4.68 17.34
C LEU A 57 0.11 -5.12 16.11
N HIS A 58 0.75 -5.73 15.11
CA HIS A 58 0.14 -5.90 13.79
C HIS A 58 0.20 -7.32 13.25
N TRP A 59 1.02 -8.22 13.82
CA TRP A 59 1.09 -9.60 13.33
C TRP A 59 -0.04 -10.45 13.91
N SER A 60 -0.82 -11.07 13.03
CA SER A 60 -1.81 -12.08 13.41
C SER A 60 -1.19 -13.46 13.28
N GLU A 61 -1.00 -14.16 14.41
CA GLU A 61 -0.54 -15.56 14.38
C GLU A 61 -1.57 -16.50 13.73
N ALA A 62 -2.87 -16.21 13.89
CA ALA A 62 -3.93 -17.08 13.36
C ALA A 62 -4.02 -17.06 11.82
N SER A 63 -3.63 -15.95 11.20
CA SER A 63 -3.70 -15.79 9.74
C SER A 63 -2.34 -15.58 9.08
N GLU A 64 -1.28 -15.61 9.89
CA GLU A 64 0.13 -15.42 9.55
C GLU A 64 0.37 -14.22 8.63
N ARG A 65 -0.16 -13.05 9.01
CA ARG A 65 0.02 -11.81 8.23
C ARG A 65 -0.11 -10.56 9.09
N TYR A 66 0.39 -9.45 8.57
CA TYR A 66 0.16 -8.13 9.14
C TYR A 66 -1.23 -7.60 8.79
N ALA A 67 -1.86 -6.94 9.77
CA ALA A 67 -3.17 -6.34 9.61
C ALA A 67 -3.30 -5.07 10.47
N ASP A 68 -4.25 -4.22 10.07
CA ASP A 68 -4.72 -3.14 10.93
C ASP A 68 -5.53 -3.71 12.10
N TYR A 69 -5.57 -2.97 13.21
CA TYR A 69 -6.35 -3.30 14.39
C TYR A 69 -7.49 -2.29 14.58
N GLY A 70 -8.70 -2.76 14.88
CA GLY A 70 -9.81 -1.86 15.16
C GLY A 70 -11.10 -2.56 15.53
N LEU A 71 -12.12 -1.74 15.80
CA LEU A 71 -13.48 -2.21 16.05
C LEU A 71 -14.14 -2.60 14.73
N HIS A 72 -14.13 -3.89 14.39
CA HIS A 72 -14.43 -4.38 13.03
C HIS A 72 -15.47 -5.50 12.99
N THR A 73 -16.20 -5.59 11.87
CA THR A 73 -17.05 -6.71 11.46
C THR A 73 -17.14 -6.75 9.94
N ASP A 74 -16.96 -7.93 9.34
CA ASP A 74 -17.17 -8.13 7.90
C ASP A 74 -18.66 -8.27 7.55
N ALA A 75 -19.54 -8.41 8.54
CA ALA A 75 -20.98 -8.58 8.35
C ALA A 75 -21.66 -7.23 8.08
N VAL A 76 -21.26 -6.58 7.00
CA VAL A 76 -21.79 -5.29 6.54
C VAL A 76 -22.18 -5.39 5.07
N ARG A 77 -23.25 -4.70 4.70
CA ARG A 77 -23.71 -4.63 3.30
C ARG A 77 -24.43 -3.33 3.03
N LEU A 78 -24.50 -2.95 1.75
CA LEU A 78 -25.32 -1.86 1.27
C LEU A 78 -26.74 -2.40 0.98
N GLN A 79 -27.76 -1.75 1.54
CA GLN A 79 -29.16 -2.13 1.35
C GLN A 79 -30.00 -0.89 1.01
N MET A 80 -30.91 -1.02 0.05
CA MET A 80 -31.90 0.03 -0.22
C MET A 80 -32.90 0.13 0.94
N PRO A 81 -33.15 1.32 1.48
CA PRO A 81 -34.16 1.50 2.53
C PRO A 81 -35.57 1.16 2.02
N GLU A 82 -36.41 0.61 2.89
CA GLU A 82 -37.80 0.31 2.56
C GLU A 82 -38.59 1.60 2.27
N ARG A 83 -39.40 1.60 1.20
CA ARG A 83 -40.28 2.73 0.87
C ARG A 83 -41.50 2.73 1.80
N THR A 84 -41.40 3.38 2.95
CA THR A 84 -42.57 3.59 3.82
C THR A 84 -43.44 4.75 3.30
N GLY A 85 -44.64 4.43 2.80
CA GLY A 85 -45.78 5.34 2.62
C GLY A 85 -45.54 6.65 1.86
N ARG A 86 -45.69 6.63 0.52
CA ARG A 86 -45.76 7.88 -0.28
C ARG A 86 -46.98 8.71 0.15
N GLN A 87 -46.77 9.94 0.62
CA GLN A 87 -47.74 11.01 0.39
C GLN A 87 -47.56 11.54 -1.04
N PRO A 88 -48.63 11.74 -1.85
CA PRO A 88 -48.49 12.02 -3.27
C PRO A 88 -47.88 13.37 -3.67
N ASN A 89 -47.44 14.23 -2.74
CA ASN A 89 -47.23 15.66 -3.03
C ASN A 89 -46.02 16.35 -2.36
N SER A 90 -45.04 15.64 -1.82
CA SER A 90 -43.82 16.31 -1.32
C SER A 90 -42.77 16.42 -2.43
N ALA A 91 -42.55 17.65 -2.92
CA ALA A 91 -41.65 18.04 -4.00
C ALA A 91 -40.14 17.98 -3.65
N SER A 92 -39.70 16.89 -3.01
CA SER A 92 -38.29 16.55 -2.89
C SER A 92 -38.13 15.06 -3.20
N GLU A 93 -38.03 14.73 -4.48
CA GLU A 93 -37.51 13.43 -4.91
C GLU A 93 -36.00 13.39 -4.63
N GLU A 94 -35.60 13.37 -3.37
CA GLU A 94 -34.25 12.92 -3.04
C GLU A 94 -34.14 11.47 -3.47
N GLU A 95 -33.23 11.20 -4.40
CA GLU A 95 -32.94 9.86 -4.88
C GLU A 95 -32.57 8.97 -3.69
N LEU A 96 -33.34 7.91 -3.45
CA LEU A 96 -33.06 6.96 -2.38
C LEU A 96 -31.70 6.33 -2.63
N LYS A 97 -30.76 6.52 -1.70
CA LYS A 97 -29.43 5.92 -1.76
C LYS A 97 -29.35 4.68 -0.85
N PRO A 98 -28.55 3.67 -1.23
CA PRO A 98 -28.34 2.51 -0.38
C PRO A 98 -27.64 2.92 0.93
N VAL A 99 -28.10 2.35 2.04
CA VAL A 99 -27.54 2.58 3.37
C VAL A 99 -26.72 1.37 3.83
N ARG A 100 -25.66 1.62 4.60
CA ARG A 100 -24.89 0.54 5.23
C ARG A 100 -25.72 -0.10 6.35
N VAL A 101 -25.92 -1.40 6.24
CA VAL A 101 -26.51 -2.25 7.29
C VAL A 101 -25.42 -3.12 7.89
N THR A 102 -25.48 -3.32 9.21
CA THR A 102 -24.55 -4.14 9.98
C THR A 102 -25.31 -5.33 10.56
N ASP A 103 -25.05 -6.52 10.05
CA ASP A 103 -25.77 -7.75 10.39
C ASP A 103 -25.20 -8.43 11.66
N LYS A 104 -23.94 -8.13 12.04
CA LYS A 104 -23.33 -8.60 13.30
C LYS A 104 -22.54 -7.48 13.98
N PRO A 105 -22.61 -7.36 15.32
CA PRO A 105 -21.89 -6.31 16.05
C PRO A 105 -20.38 -6.43 15.86
N PRO A 106 -19.65 -5.29 15.74
CA PRO A 106 -18.20 -5.29 15.61
C PRO A 106 -17.51 -5.67 16.92
N LYS A 107 -16.27 -6.14 16.79
CA LYS A 107 -15.38 -6.47 17.91
C LYS A 107 -14.00 -5.90 17.65
N LEU A 108 -13.28 -5.57 18.71
CA LEU A 108 -11.87 -5.20 18.62
C LEU A 108 -11.05 -6.41 18.16
N GLN A 109 -10.45 -6.33 16.97
CA GLN A 109 -9.69 -7.41 16.36
C GLN A 109 -8.73 -6.89 15.29
N LEU A 110 -7.78 -7.73 14.90
CA LEU A 110 -7.00 -7.53 13.67
C LEU A 110 -7.90 -7.80 12.44
N VAL A 111 -7.85 -6.91 11.46
CA VAL A 111 -8.65 -6.97 10.23
C VAL A 111 -7.93 -7.82 9.18
N THR A 112 -8.01 -9.14 9.35
CA THR A 112 -7.25 -10.10 8.53
C THR A 112 -7.95 -10.53 7.24
N SER A 113 -9.22 -10.16 7.07
CA SER A 113 -10.07 -10.40 5.89
C SER A 113 -9.72 -9.53 4.68
N SER A 114 -8.83 -8.56 4.84
CA SER A 114 -8.45 -7.58 3.83
C SER A 114 -6.98 -7.72 3.40
N LEU A 115 -6.56 -8.94 3.09
CA LEU A 115 -5.24 -9.19 2.51
C LEU A 115 -5.08 -8.36 1.23
N GLY A 116 -4.06 -7.50 1.19
CA GLY A 116 -3.86 -6.55 0.11
C GLY A 116 -2.56 -5.78 0.30
N TYR A 117 -2.44 -4.64 -0.37
CA TYR A 117 -1.22 -3.84 -0.26
C TYR A 117 -0.85 -3.52 1.18
N VAL A 118 -1.81 -3.12 2.02
CA VAL A 118 -1.59 -2.77 3.44
C VAL A 118 -0.91 -3.90 4.21
N SER A 119 -1.39 -5.14 4.07
CA SER A 119 -0.78 -6.32 4.69
C SER A 119 0.67 -6.55 4.25
N LEU A 120 1.03 -6.08 3.06
CA LEU A 120 2.37 -6.18 2.50
C LEU A 120 3.28 -5.00 2.84
N PHE A 121 2.81 -3.91 3.47
CA PHE A 121 3.65 -2.71 3.72
C PHE A 121 5.00 -3.01 4.37
N PRO A 122 5.10 -3.87 5.40
CA PRO A 122 6.40 -4.21 5.98
C PRO A 122 7.38 -4.82 4.96
N LEU A 123 6.89 -5.63 4.02
CA LEU A 123 7.67 -6.15 2.89
C LEU A 123 7.97 -5.03 1.90
N LEU A 124 6.97 -4.31 1.40
CA LEU A 124 7.10 -3.28 0.36
C LEU A 124 8.08 -2.16 0.75
N LEU A 125 8.07 -1.77 2.03
CA LEU A 125 8.94 -0.72 2.58
C LEU A 125 10.29 -1.24 3.10
N ARG A 126 10.51 -2.57 3.02
CA ARG A 126 11.72 -3.24 3.51
C ARG A 126 11.97 -3.03 5.02
N SER A 127 10.88 -2.94 5.77
CA SER A 127 10.93 -2.78 7.23
C SER A 127 11.20 -4.11 7.94
N ILE A 128 10.95 -5.24 7.28
CA ILE A 128 11.24 -6.57 7.82
C ILE A 128 12.74 -6.90 7.68
N PRO A 129 13.41 -7.38 8.74
CA PRO A 129 14.78 -7.85 8.64
C PRO A 129 14.94 -8.96 7.58
N PRO A 130 16.02 -8.98 6.78
CA PRO A 130 16.23 -10.01 5.74
C PRO A 130 16.27 -11.46 6.26
N ASN A 131 16.60 -11.65 7.55
CA ASN A 131 16.61 -12.94 8.23
C ASN A 131 15.38 -13.16 9.14
N SER A 132 14.32 -12.37 8.96
CA SER A 132 13.08 -12.50 9.74
C SER A 132 12.39 -13.83 9.44
N PRO A 133 11.86 -14.54 10.46
CA PRO A 133 11.06 -15.74 10.26
C PRO A 133 9.73 -15.46 9.53
N ARG A 134 9.29 -14.20 9.45
CA ARG A 134 8.05 -13.82 8.77
C ARG A 134 8.24 -13.56 7.28
N LEU A 135 9.47 -13.33 6.82
CA LEU A 135 9.75 -12.99 5.42
C LEU A 135 9.27 -14.08 4.44
N PRO A 136 9.50 -15.40 4.67
CA PRO A 136 9.00 -16.44 3.77
C PRO A 136 7.48 -16.39 3.61
N GLN A 137 6.75 -16.23 4.73
CA GLN A 137 5.30 -16.14 4.69
C GLN A 137 4.80 -14.89 3.95
N MET A 138 5.51 -13.76 4.06
CA MET A 138 5.17 -12.56 3.30
C MET A 138 5.41 -12.70 1.79
N LEU A 139 6.47 -13.42 1.38
CA LEU A 139 6.69 -13.77 -0.03
C LEU A 139 5.57 -14.69 -0.53
N ALA A 140 5.20 -15.70 0.27
CA ALA A 140 4.10 -16.60 -0.04
C ALA A 140 2.77 -15.85 -0.17
N ASP A 141 2.46 -14.92 0.74
CA ASP A 141 1.27 -14.07 0.69
C ASP A 141 1.23 -13.22 -0.59
N LEU A 142 2.35 -12.61 -0.97
CA LEU A 142 2.46 -11.84 -2.22
C LEU A 142 2.26 -12.74 -3.46
N ALA A 143 2.76 -13.97 -3.42
CA ALA A 143 2.67 -14.96 -4.49
C ALA A 143 1.31 -15.69 -4.59
N LYS A 144 0.41 -15.53 -3.59
CA LYS A 144 -0.92 -16.13 -3.63
C LYS A 144 -1.67 -15.69 -4.88
N GLN A 145 -2.32 -16.62 -5.57
CA GLN A 145 -3.13 -16.35 -6.77
C GLN A 145 -4.23 -15.31 -6.53
N GLU A 146 -4.67 -15.18 -5.27
CA GLU A 146 -5.64 -14.16 -4.89
C GLU A 146 -5.12 -12.72 -5.03
N LEU A 147 -3.81 -12.50 -4.87
CA LEU A 147 -3.16 -11.21 -5.08
C LEU A 147 -2.40 -11.16 -6.41
N TRP A 148 -1.72 -12.24 -6.78
CA TRP A 148 -0.91 -12.31 -7.99
C TRP A 148 -1.79 -12.48 -9.24
N SER A 149 -1.70 -11.55 -10.18
CA SER A 149 -2.31 -11.66 -11.51
C SER A 149 -1.26 -11.63 -12.62
N ASP A 150 -1.69 -11.91 -13.85
CA ASP A 150 -0.86 -11.79 -15.05
C ASP A 150 -0.50 -10.33 -15.39
N HIS A 151 -1.09 -9.38 -14.67
CA HIS A 151 -0.96 -7.93 -14.86
C HIS A 151 -0.22 -7.22 -13.72
N GLY A 152 -0.05 -7.89 -12.57
CA GLY A 152 0.64 -7.35 -11.39
C GLY A 152 0.05 -7.88 -10.09
N ILE A 153 0.42 -7.27 -8.97
CA ILE A 153 -0.17 -7.53 -7.66
C ILE A 153 -1.43 -6.68 -7.49
N ARG A 154 -2.54 -7.32 -7.16
CA ARG A 154 -3.83 -6.69 -6.84
C ARG A 154 -3.75 -5.82 -5.59
N SER A 155 -4.47 -4.71 -5.59
CA SER A 155 -4.62 -3.86 -4.40
C SER A 155 -5.30 -4.57 -3.23
N LEU A 156 -6.17 -5.54 -3.53
CA LEU A 156 -6.91 -6.33 -2.56
C LEU A 156 -7.14 -7.74 -3.11
N SER A 157 -7.02 -8.75 -2.25
CA SER A 157 -7.24 -10.16 -2.57
C SER A 157 -8.66 -10.37 -3.12
N ILE A 158 -8.78 -11.23 -4.14
CA ILE A 158 -10.09 -11.65 -4.68
C ILE A 158 -10.95 -12.40 -3.65
N ALA A 159 -10.35 -12.94 -2.59
CA ALA A 159 -11.07 -13.59 -1.49
C ALA A 159 -11.59 -12.60 -0.44
N SER A 160 -11.18 -11.33 -0.51
CA SER A 160 -11.69 -10.31 0.40
C SER A 160 -13.18 -10.05 0.14
N PRO A 161 -14.02 -9.88 1.20
CA PRO A 161 -15.43 -9.54 1.03
C PRO A 161 -15.63 -8.18 0.33
N LEU A 162 -14.59 -7.35 0.25
CA LEU A 162 -14.62 -6.02 -0.38
C LEU A 162 -14.08 -6.00 -1.81
N TYR A 163 -13.59 -7.14 -2.35
CA TYR A 163 -13.10 -7.20 -3.72
C TYR A 163 -14.16 -6.73 -4.74
N ARG A 164 -13.79 -5.74 -5.55
CA ARG A 164 -14.65 -5.06 -6.54
C ARG A 164 -15.99 -4.54 -6.00
N LYS A 165 -16.14 -4.37 -4.68
CA LYS A 165 -17.33 -3.76 -4.08
C LYS A 165 -17.22 -2.24 -4.08
N SER A 166 -18.26 -1.55 -4.54
CA SER A 166 -18.38 -0.09 -4.40
C SER A 166 -18.49 0.32 -2.93
N ASN A 167 -18.06 1.54 -2.61
CA ASN A 167 -18.19 2.08 -1.25
C ASN A 167 -19.57 2.70 -1.02
N THR A 168 -20.10 3.36 -2.05
CA THR A 168 -21.45 3.89 -2.15
C THR A 168 -22.00 3.58 -3.55
N GLN A 169 -23.18 4.10 -3.89
CA GLN A 169 -23.70 4.06 -5.26
C GLN A 169 -22.77 4.80 -6.25
N ASP A 170 -22.20 5.93 -5.83
CA ASP A 170 -21.45 6.84 -6.68
C ASP A 170 -19.92 6.62 -6.58
N ASP A 171 -19.47 5.79 -5.62
CA ASP A 171 -18.06 5.51 -5.36
C ASP A 171 -17.66 4.09 -5.77
N PRO A 172 -17.28 3.85 -7.04
CA PRO A 172 -16.88 2.53 -7.52
C PRO A 172 -15.58 2.02 -6.85
N PRO A 173 -15.31 0.71 -6.87
CA PRO A 173 -14.09 0.15 -6.27
C PRO A 173 -12.83 0.79 -6.85
N TYR A 174 -11.96 1.28 -5.95
CA TYR A 174 -10.72 1.95 -6.34
C TYR A 174 -9.49 1.10 -5.97
N TRP A 175 -9.14 1.08 -4.68
CA TRP A 175 -8.11 0.21 -4.11
C TRP A 175 -8.65 -1.15 -3.66
N ARG A 176 -9.60 -1.70 -4.43
CA ARG A 176 -10.34 -2.94 -4.11
C ARG A 176 -10.19 -4.00 -5.21
N GLY A 177 -9.00 -4.12 -5.79
CA GLY A 177 -8.66 -5.16 -6.77
C GLY A 177 -7.70 -4.69 -7.85
N ALA A 178 -7.87 -3.47 -8.37
CA ALA A 178 -7.07 -2.93 -9.46
C ALA A 178 -5.55 -2.94 -9.17
N ILE A 179 -4.76 -2.96 -10.25
CA ILE A 179 -3.29 -2.94 -10.23
C ILE A 179 -2.79 -1.51 -10.27
N TRP A 180 -1.91 -1.15 -9.34
CA TRP A 180 -1.33 0.18 -9.24
C TRP A 180 0.19 0.14 -9.32
N LEU A 181 0.76 0.97 -10.21
CA LEU A 181 2.18 0.87 -10.51
C LEU A 181 3.09 1.36 -9.37
N ASN A 182 2.69 2.37 -8.61
CA ASN A 182 3.45 2.82 -7.43
C ASN A 182 3.68 1.68 -6.43
N MET A 183 2.65 0.91 -6.10
CA MET A 183 2.74 -0.20 -5.14
C MET A 183 3.49 -1.39 -5.72
N ASN A 184 3.25 -1.69 -6.99
CA ASN A 184 3.94 -2.76 -7.70
C ASN A 184 5.44 -2.46 -7.93
N TYR A 185 5.79 -1.20 -8.15
CA TYR A 185 7.18 -0.74 -8.19
C TYR A 185 7.89 -1.01 -6.86
N LEU A 186 7.26 -0.66 -5.74
CA LEU A 186 7.80 -0.98 -4.40
C LEU A 186 7.94 -2.49 -4.21
N ALA A 187 6.98 -3.29 -4.68
CA ALA A 187 7.04 -4.75 -4.60
C ALA A 187 8.27 -5.31 -5.34
N VAL A 188 8.46 -4.96 -6.62
CA VAL A 188 9.64 -5.41 -7.39
C VAL A 188 10.94 -4.94 -6.73
N ARG A 189 11.01 -3.66 -6.32
CA ARG A 189 12.19 -3.10 -5.65
C ARG A 189 12.48 -3.75 -4.30
N SER A 190 11.46 -4.19 -3.58
CA SER A 190 11.58 -4.92 -2.32
C SER A 190 12.07 -6.36 -2.56
N LEU A 191 11.47 -7.07 -3.51
CA LEU A 191 11.87 -8.42 -3.88
C LEU A 191 13.34 -8.47 -4.33
N ARG A 192 13.78 -7.53 -5.19
CA ARG A 192 15.18 -7.39 -5.60
C ARG A 192 16.13 -7.14 -4.43
N HIS A 193 15.68 -6.36 -3.43
CA HIS A 193 16.46 -6.12 -2.22
C HIS A 193 16.67 -7.40 -1.43
N TYR A 194 15.60 -8.15 -1.13
CA TYR A 194 15.74 -9.41 -0.40
C TYR A 194 16.48 -10.48 -1.20
N ALA A 195 16.33 -10.51 -2.53
CA ALA A 195 17.03 -11.42 -3.43
C ALA A 195 18.56 -11.22 -3.50
N SER A 196 19.06 -10.07 -3.06
CA SER A 196 20.50 -9.73 -3.11
C SER A 196 21.10 -9.42 -1.74
N HIS A 197 20.28 -9.36 -0.69
CA HIS A 197 20.78 -9.02 0.64
C HIS A 197 21.57 -10.21 1.24
N PRO A 198 22.81 -10.02 1.72
CA PRO A 198 23.66 -11.11 2.24
C PRO A 198 23.12 -11.84 3.48
N ARG A 199 22.03 -11.36 4.08
CA ARG A 199 21.42 -11.92 5.29
C ARG A 199 20.14 -12.68 4.99
N THR A 200 19.63 -12.61 3.75
CA THR A 200 18.48 -13.39 3.34
C THR A 200 18.91 -14.85 3.18
N PRO A 201 18.18 -15.82 3.77
CA PRO A 201 18.41 -17.24 3.51
C PRO A 201 18.40 -17.55 2.00
N SER A 202 19.23 -18.48 1.55
CA SER A 202 19.48 -18.69 0.10
C SER A 202 18.23 -19.11 -0.68
N ASP A 203 17.38 -19.93 -0.08
CA ASP A 203 16.09 -20.35 -0.62
C ASP A 203 15.11 -19.18 -0.76
N VAL A 204 14.97 -18.38 0.30
CA VAL A 204 14.14 -17.15 0.32
C VAL A 204 14.65 -16.13 -0.69
N SER A 205 15.97 -15.99 -0.81
CA SER A 205 16.63 -15.11 -1.78
C SER A 205 16.34 -15.53 -3.22
N SER A 206 16.36 -16.84 -3.50
CA SER A 206 16.03 -17.40 -4.81
C SER A 206 14.56 -17.17 -5.16
N GLU A 207 13.65 -17.42 -4.22
CA GLU A 207 12.22 -17.17 -4.39
C GLU A 207 11.95 -15.68 -4.67
N ALA A 208 12.52 -14.78 -3.86
CA ALA A 208 12.38 -13.35 -4.06
C ALA A 208 12.87 -12.90 -5.45
N ASN A 209 13.97 -13.48 -5.95
CA ASN A 209 14.48 -13.18 -7.29
C ASN A 209 13.51 -13.61 -8.38
N ILE A 210 12.96 -14.84 -8.29
CA ILE A 210 11.98 -15.36 -9.25
C ILE A 210 10.72 -14.48 -9.26
N LEU A 211 10.21 -14.11 -8.10
CA LEU A 211 9.05 -13.23 -7.97
C LEU A 211 9.35 -11.83 -8.56
N ALA A 212 10.53 -11.27 -8.27
CA ALA A 212 10.92 -9.96 -8.82
C ALA A 212 10.90 -9.96 -10.36
N MET A 213 11.54 -10.97 -10.98
CA MET A 213 11.62 -11.10 -12.42
C MET A 213 10.24 -11.27 -13.06
N ARG A 214 9.42 -12.19 -12.53
CA ARG A 214 8.07 -12.46 -13.06
C ARG A 214 7.17 -11.23 -12.93
N LEU A 215 7.20 -10.55 -11.79
CA LEU A 215 6.36 -9.38 -11.57
C LEU A 215 6.76 -8.22 -12.49
N ALA A 216 8.06 -7.94 -12.64
CA ALA A 216 8.55 -6.90 -13.56
C ALA A 216 8.12 -7.17 -15.00
N GLN A 217 8.22 -8.43 -15.46
CA GLN A 217 7.78 -8.83 -16.80
C GLN A 217 6.27 -8.66 -17.00
N ASN A 218 5.45 -9.10 -16.02
CA ASN A 218 4.00 -8.94 -16.07
C ASN A 218 3.58 -7.47 -16.18
N LEU A 219 4.23 -6.60 -15.40
CA LEU A 219 3.98 -5.16 -15.41
C LEU A 219 4.41 -4.52 -16.73
N ALA A 220 5.61 -4.82 -17.23
CA ALA A 220 6.10 -4.30 -18.52
C ALA A 220 5.17 -4.70 -19.67
N ARG A 221 4.81 -5.98 -19.76
CA ARG A 221 3.87 -6.46 -20.78
C ARG A 221 2.53 -5.74 -20.72
N THR A 222 1.98 -5.55 -19.51
CA THR A 222 0.67 -4.91 -19.34
C THR A 222 0.71 -3.42 -19.66
N VAL A 223 1.65 -2.69 -19.07
CA VAL A 223 1.75 -1.22 -19.23
C VAL A 223 2.12 -0.86 -20.66
N LEU A 224 3.11 -1.52 -21.24
CA LEU A 224 3.56 -1.21 -22.60
C LEU A 224 2.58 -1.70 -23.66
N GLY A 225 1.96 -2.87 -23.46
CA GLY A 225 0.91 -3.35 -24.36
C GLY A 225 -0.29 -2.40 -24.38
N GLU A 226 -0.68 -1.87 -23.22
CA GLU A 226 -1.77 -0.90 -23.15
C GLU A 226 -1.38 0.47 -23.71
N LEU A 227 -0.12 0.89 -23.52
CA LEU A 227 0.44 2.08 -24.15
C LEU A 227 0.43 1.95 -25.68
N GLU A 228 0.83 0.80 -26.23
CA GLU A 228 0.79 0.53 -27.66
C GLU A 228 -0.65 0.52 -28.18
N ARG A 229 -1.58 -0.13 -27.46
CA ARG A 229 -2.99 -0.25 -27.84
C ARG A 229 -3.74 1.08 -27.82
N THR A 230 -3.43 1.96 -26.87
CA THR A 230 -4.24 3.17 -26.59
C THR A 230 -3.52 4.48 -26.83
N GLY A 231 -2.19 4.48 -26.92
CA GLY A 231 -1.36 5.68 -26.96
C GLY A 231 -1.15 6.36 -25.60
N PHE A 232 -1.65 5.79 -24.49
CA PHE A 232 -1.61 6.42 -23.17
C PHE A 232 -1.12 5.51 -22.05
N LEU A 233 -0.51 6.12 -21.04
CA LEU A 233 -0.38 5.54 -19.70
C LEU A 233 -1.63 5.83 -18.89
N TRP A 234 -2.00 4.90 -18.02
CA TRP A 234 -3.24 4.95 -17.22
C TRP A 234 -2.93 4.94 -15.73
N GLU A 235 -3.85 5.48 -14.94
CA GLU A 235 -3.71 5.62 -13.49
C GLU A 235 -3.62 4.27 -12.77
N GLN A 236 -4.46 3.32 -13.19
CA GLN A 236 -4.51 1.95 -12.72
C GLN A 236 -4.87 0.99 -13.87
N TYR A 237 -4.69 -0.30 -13.64
CA TYR A 237 -4.99 -1.36 -14.62
C TYR A 237 -5.96 -2.39 -14.04
N ASP A 238 -6.87 -2.88 -14.88
CA ASP A 238 -7.79 -3.96 -14.53
C ASP A 238 -7.02 -5.25 -14.24
N ASP A 239 -7.32 -5.89 -13.11
CA ASP A 239 -6.56 -7.05 -12.65
C ASP A 239 -6.86 -8.36 -13.41
N ILE A 240 -7.92 -8.38 -14.23
CA ILE A 240 -8.32 -9.54 -15.04
C ILE A 240 -7.91 -9.36 -16.50
N THR A 241 -8.09 -8.16 -17.05
CA THR A 241 -7.93 -7.89 -18.48
C THR A 241 -6.66 -7.11 -18.81
N GLY A 242 -6.02 -6.49 -17.82
CA GLY A 242 -4.85 -5.63 -18.00
C GLY A 242 -5.16 -4.29 -18.68
N ARG A 243 -6.43 -3.98 -18.95
CA ARG A 243 -6.82 -2.72 -19.57
C ARG A 243 -6.61 -1.55 -18.62
N GLY A 244 -6.14 -0.44 -19.15
CA GLY A 244 -6.03 0.82 -18.45
C GLY A 244 -7.40 1.34 -18.02
N GLN A 245 -7.47 1.92 -16.83
CA GLN A 245 -8.69 2.47 -16.25
C GLN A 245 -8.45 3.87 -15.67
N ARG A 246 -9.54 4.64 -15.58
CA ARG A 246 -9.61 5.96 -14.94
C ARG A 246 -8.77 7.02 -15.67
N ALA A 247 -8.00 7.84 -14.95
CA ALA A 247 -7.35 8.99 -15.56
C ALA A 247 -6.30 8.57 -16.60
N HIS A 248 -6.30 9.27 -17.73
CA HIS A 248 -5.30 9.19 -18.78
C HIS A 248 -5.24 10.54 -19.55
N PRO A 249 -4.06 10.96 -20.07
CA PRO A 249 -2.75 10.37 -19.85
C PRO A 249 -2.33 10.48 -18.37
N PHE A 250 -1.77 9.41 -17.83
CA PHE A 250 -1.26 9.37 -16.46
C PHE A 250 0.23 9.02 -16.45
N SER A 251 1.07 9.97 -16.84
CA SER A 251 2.54 9.88 -16.66
C SER A 251 2.98 10.27 -15.24
N GLY A 252 2.10 10.09 -14.25
CA GLY A 252 2.41 10.22 -12.82
C GLY A 252 3.23 9.01 -12.35
N TRP A 253 2.79 8.32 -11.29
CA TRP A 253 3.52 7.12 -10.84
C TRP A 253 3.58 6.00 -11.88
N THR A 254 2.72 6.00 -12.91
CA THR A 254 2.80 4.98 -13.98
C THR A 254 4.08 5.14 -14.82
N ALA A 255 4.73 6.32 -14.80
CA ALA A 255 6.04 6.50 -15.40
C ALA A 255 7.16 5.68 -14.71
N LEU A 256 6.94 5.17 -13.49
CA LEU A 256 7.88 4.27 -12.80
C LEU A 256 8.17 2.99 -13.59
N ILE A 257 7.37 2.66 -14.61
CA ILE A 257 7.66 1.52 -15.49
C ILE A 257 9.03 1.65 -16.17
N SER A 258 9.44 2.88 -16.49
CA SER A 258 10.75 3.17 -17.07
C SER A 258 11.90 2.72 -16.16
N LEU A 259 11.76 2.90 -14.84
CA LEU A 259 12.75 2.47 -13.86
C LEU A 259 12.78 0.95 -13.71
N LEU A 260 11.64 0.27 -13.85
CA LEU A 260 11.60 -1.19 -13.80
C LEU A 260 12.27 -1.83 -15.03
N MET A 261 12.15 -1.20 -16.20
CA MET A 261 12.73 -1.68 -17.45
C MET A 261 14.24 -1.43 -17.56
N ALA A 262 14.75 -0.42 -16.88
CA ALA A 262 16.16 -0.03 -16.91
C ALA A 262 17.04 -0.84 -15.94
N GLU A 263 16.43 -1.73 -15.14
CA GLU A 263 17.06 -2.57 -14.11
C GLU A 263 16.93 -4.05 -14.43
#